data_AF-A0A5C6T4A3-F1
#
_entry.id   AF-A0A5C6T4A3-F1
#
_cell.length_a   1.000
_cell.length_b   1.000
_cell.length_c   1.000
_cell.angle_alpha   90.00
_cell.angle_beta   90.00
_cell.angle_gamma   90.00
#
_symmetry.space_group_name_H-M   'P 1'
#
loop_
_entity.id
_entity.type
_entity.pdbx_description
1 polymer ?
#
loop_
_entity_poly.entity_id
_entity_poly.type
_entity_poly.pdbx_seq_one_letter_code
_entity_poly.pdbx_strand_id
1 'polypeptide(L)'
;MELESKPTESQDQSLKARTSLIQLDWGSASHKRSLFRTKKGHIGLAPQTIQVGDEVGILQGAEVPHVFRRDSGSETSLSLVGDAYVYGIMHGELESEGLEFIRVRLV
;
A
#
# COMPACT_ATOMS: atom_id res chain seq x y z
N MET A 1 41.16 -14.76 -8.42
CA MET A 1 41.07 -13.42 -9.03
C MET A 1 40.00 -13.61 -10.09
N GLU A 2 38.72 -13.29 -9.91
CA GLU A 2 38.07 -12.25 -9.12
C GLU A 2 37.13 -12.83 -8.05
N LEU A 3 37.01 -12.12 -6.92
CA LEU A 3 35.97 -12.36 -5.92
C LEU A 3 34.66 -11.80 -6.49
N GLU A 4 33.66 -12.65 -6.72
CA GLU A 4 32.28 -12.17 -6.79
C GLU A 4 31.91 -11.61 -5.42
N SER A 5 31.87 -10.27 -5.33
CA SER A 5 31.48 -9.54 -4.14
C SER A 5 30.00 -9.81 -3.87
N LYS A 6 29.73 -10.70 -2.91
CA LYS A 6 28.38 -10.91 -2.37
C LYS A 6 27.76 -9.56 -2.00
N PRO A 7 26.48 -9.32 -2.30
CA PRO A 7 25.81 -8.08 -1.91
C PRO A 7 25.92 -7.92 -0.40
N THR A 8 26.38 -6.74 0.02
CA THR A 8 26.67 -6.41 1.41
C THR A 8 25.39 -6.39 2.24
N GLU A 9 25.33 -7.26 3.24
CA GLU A 9 24.23 -7.52 4.17
C GLU A 9 23.68 -6.25 4.89
N SER A 10 24.44 -5.14 4.88
CA SER A 10 24.04 -3.87 5.50
C SER A 10 23.09 -3.01 4.66
N GLN A 11 23.02 -3.19 3.33
CA GLN A 11 22.07 -2.43 2.50
C GLN A 11 20.68 -3.10 2.46
N ASP A 12 20.66 -4.43 2.56
CA ASP A 12 19.46 -5.28 2.53
C ASP A 12 18.64 -5.20 3.84
N GLN A 13 19.28 -4.90 4.97
CA GLN A 13 18.61 -4.74 6.27
C GLN A 13 17.68 -3.52 6.32
N SER A 14 18.00 -2.44 5.60
CA SER A 14 17.18 -1.23 5.56
C SER A 14 15.92 -1.38 4.71
N LEU A 15 15.95 -2.20 3.65
CA LEU A 15 14.76 -2.57 2.87
C LEU A 15 13.89 -3.55 3.67
N LYS A 16 14.52 -4.57 4.28
CA LYS A 16 13.83 -5.59 5.09
C LYS A 16 13.12 -5.02 6.31
N ALA A 17 13.62 -3.92 6.89
CA ALA A 17 13.02 -3.20 8.02
C ALA A 17 11.86 -2.25 7.62
N ARG A 18 11.70 -1.93 6.33
CA ARG A 18 10.69 -0.99 5.83
C ARG A 18 9.46 -1.69 5.25
N THR A 19 9.68 -2.82 4.57
CA THR A 19 8.59 -3.71 4.13
C THR A 19 7.88 -4.42 5.29
N SER A 20 8.50 -4.39 6.48
CA SER A 20 8.06 -5.12 7.68
C SER A 20 6.75 -4.63 8.27
N LEU A 21 6.24 -3.44 7.93
CA LEU A 21 4.95 -2.98 8.45
C LEU A 21 3.77 -3.84 7.97
N ILE A 22 3.89 -4.43 6.78
CA ILE A 22 2.91 -5.40 6.26
C ILE A 22 3.42 -6.84 6.45
N GLN A 23 4.74 -7.07 6.42
CA GLN A 23 5.35 -8.41 6.55
C GLN A 23 5.43 -8.96 7.98
N LEU A 24 5.56 -8.13 9.04
CA LEU A 24 5.63 -8.60 10.43
C LEU A 24 4.27 -9.03 11.01
N ASP A 25 3.20 -8.79 10.27
CA ASP A 25 1.84 -9.12 10.67
C ASP A 25 1.38 -10.50 10.15
N TRP A 26 2.25 -11.23 9.45
CA TRP A 26 1.93 -12.50 8.79
C TRP A 26 1.46 -13.62 9.73
N GLY A 27 1.92 -13.60 11.00
CA GLY A 27 1.60 -14.63 12.00
C GLY A 27 0.37 -14.37 12.86
N SER A 28 -0.07 -13.11 13.00
CA SER A 28 -1.17 -12.71 13.92
C SER A 28 -2.24 -11.82 13.28
N ALA A 29 -1.99 -11.16 12.14
CA ALA A 29 -2.95 -10.27 11.48
C ALA A 29 -3.59 -10.82 10.20
N SER A 30 -3.28 -12.05 9.81
CA SER A 30 -4.01 -12.79 8.78
C SER A 30 -5.50 -12.96 9.11
N HIS A 31 -5.89 -12.88 10.38
CA HIS A 31 -7.28 -13.04 10.82
C HIS A 31 -8.18 -11.83 10.55
N LYS A 32 -7.63 -10.66 10.16
CA LYS A 32 -8.43 -9.43 9.98
C LYS A 32 -8.16 -8.65 8.68
N ARG A 33 -7.58 -9.31 7.67
CA ARG A 33 -7.39 -8.73 6.33
C ARG A 33 -8.38 -9.35 5.34
N SER A 34 -8.80 -8.58 4.34
CA SER A 34 -9.63 -9.04 3.21
C SER A 34 -8.86 -8.89 1.90
N LEU A 35 -8.97 -9.90 1.04
CA LEU A 35 -8.52 -9.84 -0.34
C LEU A 35 -9.44 -8.91 -1.12
N PHE A 36 -8.86 -8.01 -1.91
CA PHE A 36 -9.62 -7.14 -2.80
C PHE A 36 -9.00 -7.07 -4.20
N ARG A 37 -9.82 -6.64 -5.16
CA ARG A 37 -9.39 -6.29 -6.51
C ARG A 37 -9.86 -4.88 -6.85
N THR A 38 -8.95 -4.05 -7.34
CA THR A 38 -9.28 -2.70 -7.84
C THR A 38 -9.95 -2.78 -9.22
N LYS A 39 -10.65 -1.71 -9.61
CA LYS A 39 -11.20 -1.57 -10.97
C LYS A 39 -10.11 -1.63 -12.05
N LYS A 40 -8.89 -1.18 -11.73
CA LYS A 40 -7.72 -1.22 -12.61
C LYS A 40 -7.04 -2.61 -12.66
N GLY A 41 -7.56 -3.62 -11.95
CA GLY A 41 -7.06 -5.00 -11.99
C GLY A 41 -6.04 -5.36 -10.90
N HIS A 42 -5.52 -4.38 -10.14
CA HIS A 42 -4.60 -4.67 -9.03
C HIS A 42 -5.26 -5.52 -7.94
N ILE A 43 -4.48 -6.44 -7.36
CA ILE A 43 -4.88 -7.32 -6.26
C ILE A 43 -4.15 -6.89 -4.99
N GLY A 44 -4.86 -6.92 -3.87
CA GLY A 44 -4.28 -6.49 -2.59
C GLY A 44 -4.95 -7.08 -1.36
N LEU A 45 -4.38 -6.73 -0.20
CA LEU A 45 -4.89 -7.05 1.14
C LEU A 45 -5.04 -5.75 1.93
N ALA A 46 -6.19 -5.58 2.58
CA ALA A 46 -6.45 -4.43 3.46
C ALA A 46 -7.31 -4.88 4.65
N PRO A 47 -7.62 -4.03 5.65
CA PRO A 47 -8.47 -4.40 6.79
C PRO A 47 -9.81 -5.00 6.35
N GLN A 48 -10.40 -5.88 7.15
CA GLN A 48 -11.73 -6.46 6.87
C GLN A 48 -12.87 -5.45 6.81
N THR A 49 -12.65 -4.21 7.26
CA THR A 49 -13.64 -3.12 7.24
C THR A 49 -13.77 -2.43 5.88
N ILE A 50 -12.98 -2.81 4.88
CA ILE A 50 -13.12 -2.29 3.52
C ILE A 50 -14.46 -2.70 2.90
N GLN A 51 -14.94 -1.91 1.95
CA GLN A 51 -16.16 -2.17 1.21
C GLN A 51 -16.01 -1.83 -0.27
N VAL A 52 -16.93 -2.34 -1.10
CA VAL A 52 -16.99 -1.96 -2.51
C VAL A 52 -17.25 -0.47 -2.62
N GLY A 53 -16.41 0.22 -3.40
CA GLY A 53 -16.46 1.68 -3.56
C GLY A 53 -15.34 2.40 -2.80
N ASP A 54 -14.65 1.73 -1.88
CA ASP A 54 -13.42 2.28 -1.30
C ASP A 54 -12.32 2.41 -2.37
N GLU A 55 -11.46 3.40 -2.20
CA GLU A 55 -10.40 3.77 -3.14
C GLU A 55 -9.02 3.48 -2.56
N VAL A 56 -8.12 3.02 -3.41
CA VAL A 56 -6.71 2.82 -3.04
C VAL A 56 -5.91 4.01 -3.53
N GLY A 57 -5.17 4.64 -2.63
CA GLY A 57 -4.30 5.76 -2.93
C GLY A 57 -2.98 5.69 -2.18
N ILE A 58 -1.98 6.39 -2.67
CA ILE A 58 -0.70 6.60 -1.98
C ILE A 58 -0.68 8.05 -1.54
N LEU A 59 -0.58 8.30 -0.23
CA LEU A 59 -0.32 9.64 0.27
C LEU A 59 1.08 10.05 -0.17
N GLN A 60 1.24 11.28 -0.64
CA GLN A 60 2.55 11.78 -1.04
C GLN A 60 3.54 11.65 0.12
N GLY A 61 4.64 10.92 -0.11
CA GLY A 61 5.65 10.64 0.91
C GLY A 61 5.37 9.42 1.80
N ALA A 62 4.22 8.76 1.67
CA ALA A 62 3.96 7.49 2.33
C ALA A 62 4.67 6.33 1.61
N GLU A 63 5.13 5.35 2.40
CA GLU A 63 5.83 4.18 1.89
C GLU A 63 4.87 3.06 1.43
N VAL A 64 3.60 3.14 1.82
CA VAL A 64 2.60 2.09 1.58
C VAL A 64 1.29 2.67 1.01
N PRO A 65 0.56 1.90 0.18
CA PRO A 65 -0.81 2.22 -0.19
C PRO A 65 -1.74 2.26 1.02
N HIS A 66 -2.80 3.05 0.91
CA HIS A 66 -3.85 3.18 1.91
C HIS A 66 -5.21 3.06 1.23
N VAL A 67 -6.20 2.62 2.00
CA VAL A 67 -7.61 2.57 1.59
C VAL A 67 -8.34 3.77 2.16
N PHE A 68 -9.06 4.48 1.29
CA PHE A 68 -9.85 5.65 1.60
C PHE A 68 -11.31 5.41 1.28
N ARG A 69 -12.18 6.06 2.05
CA ARG A 69 -13.62 6.06 1.84
C ARG A 69 -14.11 7.49 1.65
N ARG A 70 -14.87 7.73 0.57
CA ARG A 70 -15.53 9.02 0.36
C ARG A 70 -16.67 9.20 1.35
N ASP A 71 -16.75 10.39 1.93
CA ASP A 71 -17.93 10.79 2.68
C ASP A 71 -19.10 11.05 1.74
N SER A 72 -20.30 10.69 2.18
CA SER A 72 -21.51 10.94 1.40
C SER A 72 -21.70 12.45 1.20
N GLY A 73 -21.71 12.89 -0.06
CA GLY A 73 -21.94 14.29 -0.43
C GLY A 73 -20.69 15.17 -0.52
N SER A 74 -19.48 14.61 -0.43
CA SER A 74 -18.23 15.35 -0.68
C SER A 74 -17.35 14.64 -1.70
N GLU A 75 -16.95 15.37 -2.74
CA GLU A 75 -15.99 14.89 -3.75
C GLU A 75 -14.54 14.93 -3.24
N THR A 76 -14.27 15.58 -2.11
CA THR A 76 -12.89 15.85 -1.65
C THR A 76 -12.60 15.39 -0.22
N SER A 77 -13.62 14.99 0.53
CA SER A 77 -13.45 14.48 1.90
C SER A 77 -13.30 12.96 1.86
N LEU A 78 -12.19 12.49 2.43
CA LEU A 78 -11.88 11.08 2.53
C LEU A 78 -11.61 10.71 3.99
N SER A 79 -12.25 9.65 4.45
CA SER A 79 -11.89 8.96 5.69
C SER A 79 -10.82 7.92 5.40
N LEU A 80 -9.76 7.86 6.21
CA LEU A 80 -8.76 6.78 6.14
C LEU A 80 -9.34 5.50 6.74
N VAL A 81 -9.45 4.44 5.94
CA VAL A 81 -9.92 3.12 6.39
C VAL A 81 -8.77 2.29 6.98
N GLY A 82 -7.59 2.36 6.35
CA GLY A 82 -6.38 1.69 6.83
C GLY A 82 -5.30 1.55 5.77
N ASP A 83 -4.22 0.87 6.13
CA ASP A 83 -3.10 0.53 5.25
C ASP A 83 -3.46 -0.63 4.30
N ALA A 84 -2.80 -0.71 3.16
CA ALA A 84 -3.01 -1.80 2.20
C ALA A 84 -1.70 -2.34 1.64
N TYR A 85 -1.66 -3.67 1.51
CA TYR A 85 -0.76 -4.33 0.58
C TYR A 85 -1.39 -4.29 -0.81
N VAL A 86 -0.65 -3.83 -1.80
CA VAL A 86 -1.06 -3.94 -3.20
C VAL A 86 0.09 -4.49 -4.00
N TYR A 87 -0.17 -5.64 -4.63
CA TYR A 87 0.82 -6.33 -5.44
C TYR A 87 1.28 -5.42 -6.59
N GLY A 88 2.59 -5.40 -6.84
CA GLY A 88 3.26 -4.52 -7.81
C GLY A 88 3.44 -3.07 -7.35
N ILE A 89 2.49 -2.49 -6.60
CA ILE A 89 2.60 -1.09 -6.16
C ILE A 89 3.62 -0.92 -5.04
N MET A 90 3.60 -1.79 -4.02
CA MET A 90 4.48 -1.66 -2.85
C MET A 90 5.97 -1.86 -3.16
N HIS A 91 6.31 -2.53 -4.25
CA HIS A 91 7.69 -2.73 -4.68
C HIS A 91 8.19 -1.65 -5.63
N GLY A 92 7.40 -0.56 -5.81
CA GLY A 92 7.76 0.54 -6.69
C GLY A 92 7.59 0.23 -8.18
N GLU A 93 6.85 -0.82 -8.52
CA GLU A 93 6.60 -1.22 -9.92
C GLU A 93 5.42 -0.43 -10.53
N LEU A 94 4.81 0.47 -9.77
CA LEU A 94 3.79 1.38 -10.29
C LEU A 94 4.48 2.49 -11.08
N GLU A 95 4.37 2.41 -12.40
CA GLU A 95 4.78 3.51 -13.28
C GLU A 95 3.97 4.77 -12.97
N SER A 96 4.64 5.92 -12.92
CA SER A 96 4.01 7.21 -12.63
C SER A 96 3.15 7.73 -13.78
N GLU A 97 3.28 7.12 -14.97
CA GLU A 97 2.48 7.46 -16.15
C GLU A 97 0.99 7.14 -15.90
N GLY A 98 0.15 8.18 -15.91
CA GLY A 98 -1.28 8.05 -15.68
C GLY A 98 -1.72 8.07 -14.21
N LEU A 99 -0.83 8.45 -13.28
CA LEU A 99 -1.21 8.80 -11.91
C LEU A 99 -1.61 10.27 -11.82
N GLU A 100 -2.83 10.52 -11.34
CA GLU A 100 -3.29 11.88 -11.02
C GLU A 100 -3.10 12.14 -9.52
N PHE A 101 -2.35 13.20 -9.21
CA PHE A 101 -2.28 13.71 -7.86
C PHE A 101 -3.46 14.64 -7.62
N ILE A 102 -4.33 14.25 -6.68
CA ILE A 102 -5.44 15.07 -6.23
C ILE A 102 -5.20 15.52 -4.79
N ARG A 103 -5.59 16.76 -4.50
CA ARG A 103 -5.62 17.24 -3.12
C ARG A 103 -6.92 16.79 -2.49
N VAL A 104 -6.81 16.11 -1.35
CA VAL A 104 -7.94 15.62 -0.57
C VAL A 104 -7.88 16.17 0.84
N ARG A 105 -9.03 16.26 1.49
CA ARG A 105 -9.15 16.53 2.92
C ARG A 105 -9.33 15.19 3.62
N LEU A 106 -8.43 14.88 4.54
CA LEU A 106 -8.63 13.77 5.47
C LEU A 106 -9.45 14.29 6.67
N VAL A 107 -10.46 13.53 7.08
CA VAL A 107 -11.34 13.85 8.21
C VAL A 107 -11.08 12.96 9.42
#